data_AF-A0A5S9M7B8-F1
#
_entry.id   AF-A0A5S9M7B8-F1
#
_cell.length_a   1.000
_cell.length_b   1.000
_cell.length_c   1.000
_cell.angle_alpha   90.00
_cell.angle_beta   90.00
_cell.angle_gamma   90.00
#
_symmetry.space_group_name_H-M   'P 1'
#
loop_
_entity.id
_entity.type
_entity.pdbx_description
1 polymer ?
#
loop_
_entity_poly.entity_id
_entity_poly.type
_entity_poly.pdbx_seq_one_letter_code
_entity_poly.pdbx_strand_id
1 'polypeptide(L)' 'MKALHTTDIPVDSVQLIEDTGRETAKTLFTLNEYLDVLIPRGGKNLIDLVVSESTVPVLETGAGNCHIYIDETAKKRNG' A
#
# COMPACT_ATOMS: atom_id res chain seq x y z
N MET A 1 1.11 -19.53 -1.22
CA MET A 1 -0.20 -19.44 -1.91
C MET A 1 -1.01 -20.75 -1.84
N LYS A 2 -1.05 -21.44 -0.68
CA LYS A 2 -1.71 -22.76 -0.58
C LYS A 2 -3.21 -22.74 -0.86
N ALA A 3 -3.88 -21.64 -0.54
CA ALA A 3 -5.32 -21.48 -0.76
C ALA A 3 -5.70 -21.35 -2.24
N LEU A 4 -4.84 -20.80 -3.11
CA LEU A 4 -5.16 -20.67 -4.54
C LEU A 4 -5.25 -22.03 -5.24
N HIS A 5 -4.46 -23.02 -4.81
CA HIS A 5 -4.48 -24.38 -5.36
C HIS A 5 -5.81 -25.12 -5.15
N THR A 6 -6.66 -24.64 -4.25
CA THR A 6 -7.99 -25.23 -3.98
C THR A 6 -9.12 -24.44 -4.62
N THR A 7 -8.80 -23.53 -5.55
CA THR A 7 -9.76 -22.66 -6.25
C THR A 7 -9.53 -22.71 -7.75
N ASP A 8 -10.49 -22.22 -8.53
CA ASP A 8 -10.36 -22.11 -9.98
C ASP A 8 -9.52 -20.89 -10.44
N ILE A 9 -8.95 -20.13 -9.50
CA ILE A 9 -8.12 -18.96 -9.78
C ILE A 9 -6.70 -19.41 -10.12
N PRO A 10 -6.05 -18.86 -11.16
CA PRO A 10 -4.66 -19.19 -11.49
C PRO A 10 -3.73 -18.97 -10.28
N VAL A 11 -2.79 -19.88 -10.08
CA VAL A 11 -1.86 -19.83 -8.94
C VAL A 11 -0.98 -18.57 -8.94
N ASP A 12 -0.70 -18.03 -10.12
CA ASP A 12 0.12 -16.83 -10.34
C ASP A 12 -0.65 -15.51 -10.20
N SER A 13 -1.93 -15.57 -9.79
CA SER A 13 -2.76 -14.37 -9.58
C SER A 13 -2.29 -13.52 -8.40
N VAL A 14 -1.47 -14.09 -7.52
CA VAL A 14 -0.75 -13.37 -6.47
C VAL A 14 0.70 -13.76 -6.63
N GLN A 15 1.60 -12.78 -6.67
CA GLN A 15 3.04 -13.01 -6.78
C GLN A 15 3.76 -12.25 -5.68
N LEU A 16 4.82 -12.85 -5.15
CA LEU A 16 5.72 -12.20 -4.21
C LEU A 16 7.04 -11.97 -4.92
N ILE A 17 7.52 -10.73 -4.92
CA ILE A 17 8.86 -10.41 -5.41
C ILE A 17 9.87 -10.89 -4.36
N GLU A 18 10.69 -11.89 -4.72
CA GLU A 18 11.69 -12.48 -3.81
C GLU A 18 12.93 -11.60 -3.65
N ASP A 19 13.23 -10.78 -4.66
CA ASP A 19 14.30 -9.79 -4.61
C ASP A 19 13.86 -8.57 -3.79
N THR A 20 14.55 -8.34 -2.68
CA THR A 20 14.27 -7.24 -1.75
C THR A 20 15.13 -5.99 -2.02
N GLY A 21 15.89 -5.99 -3.12
CA GLY A 21 16.70 -4.86 -3.55
C GLY A 21 15.87 -3.62 -3.89
N ARG A 22 16.41 -2.44 -3.53
CA ARG A 22 15.76 -1.15 -3.84
C ARG A 22 15.67 -0.90 -5.34
N GLU A 23 16.65 -1.35 -6.11
CA GLU A 23 16.67 -1.18 -7.57
C GLU A 23 15.52 -1.94 -8.24
N THR A 24 15.29 -3.19 -7.82
CA THR A 24 14.18 -4.01 -8.33
C THR A 24 12.83 -3.41 -7.98
N ALA A 25 12.68 -2.85 -6.77
CA ALA A 25 11.48 -2.11 -6.39
C ALA A 25 11.28 -0.85 -7.27
N LYS A 26 12.35 -0.13 -7.60
CA LYS A 26 12.30 1.05 -8.50
C LYS A 26 11.89 0.67 -9.92
N THR A 27 12.26 -0.50 -10.41
CA THR A 27 11.83 -0.95 -11.74
C THR A 27 10.29 -0.97 -11.84
N LEU A 28 9.61 -1.43 -10.77
CA LEU A 28 8.13 -1.48 -10.69
C LEU A 28 7.47 -0.11 -10.87
N PHE A 29 8.17 0.97 -10.53
CA PHE A 29 7.65 2.35 -10.61
C PHE A 29 7.31 2.74 -12.05
N THR A 30 7.88 2.04 -13.04
CA THR A 30 7.81 2.41 -14.46
C THR A 30 7.23 1.32 -15.37
N LEU A 31 6.74 0.20 -14.81
CA LEU A 31 6.18 -0.91 -15.59
C LEU A 31 4.72 -0.67 -16.03
N ASN A 32 4.46 0.47 -16.69
CA ASN A 32 3.12 0.90 -17.10
C ASN A 32 2.39 -0.11 -18.02
N GLU A 33 3.12 -0.97 -18.72
CA GLU A 33 2.54 -2.03 -19.58
C GLU A 33 1.99 -3.20 -18.75
N TYR A 34 2.51 -3.42 -17.54
CA TYR A 34 2.22 -4.59 -16.71
C TYR A 34 1.48 -4.25 -15.42
N LEU A 35 1.59 -3.01 -14.95
CA LEU A 35 1.03 -2.55 -13.69
C LEU A 35 0.11 -1.35 -13.93
N ASP A 36 -1.15 -1.52 -13.58
CA ASP A 36 -2.14 -0.44 -13.63
C ASP A 36 -2.02 0.51 -12.45
N VAL A 37 -1.55 0.02 -11.30
CA VAL A 37 -1.50 0.79 -10.05
C VAL A 37 -0.45 0.28 -9.07
N LEU A 38 0.19 1.22 -8.36
CA LEU A 38 1.03 0.96 -7.20
C LEU A 38 0.34 1.42 -5.92
N ILE A 39 0.38 0.57 -4.88
CA ILE A 39 -0.18 0.87 -3.55
C ILE A 39 0.96 0.87 -2.52
N PRO A 40 1.67 1.99 -2.33
CA PRO A 40 2.74 2.06 -1.34
C PRO A 40 2.17 2.00 0.08
N ARG A 41 2.77 1.16 0.91
CA ARG A 41 2.43 1.03 2.34
C ARG A 41 3.70 1.10 3.15
N GLY A 42 3.83 2.13 3.98
CA GLY A 42 5.00 2.32 4.83
C GLY A 42 5.10 3.75 5.34
N GLY A 43 6.30 4.14 5.76
CA GLY A 43 6.56 5.49 6.25
C GLY A 43 6.46 6.55 5.15
N LYS A 44 6.32 7.81 5.56
CA LYS A 44 6.21 8.97 4.67
C LYS A 44 7.30 9.00 3.58
N ASN A 45 8.56 8.74 3.94
CA ASN A 45 9.66 8.77 2.97
C ASN A 45 9.52 7.71 1.86
N LEU A 46 8.94 6.53 2.15
CA LEU A 46 8.70 5.51 1.13
C LEU A 46 7.59 5.96 0.19
N ILE A 47 6.50 6.49 0.75
CA ILE A 47 5.36 6.98 -0.03
C ILE A 47 5.82 8.12 -0.93
N ASP A 48 6.50 9.13 -0.37
CA ASP A 48 7.02 10.29 -1.11
C ASP A 48 7.98 9.84 -2.24
N LEU A 49 8.82 8.83 -2.01
CA LEU A 49 9.71 8.27 -3.03
C LEU A 49 8.93 7.63 -4.18
N VAL A 50 7.97 6.75 -3.87
CA VAL A 50 7.17 6.05 -4.89
C VAL A 50 6.37 7.06 -5.71
N VAL A 51 5.77 8.06 -5.07
CA VAL A 51 4.96 9.08 -5.74
C VAL A 51 5.79 9.98 -6.65
N SER A 52 7.01 10.33 -6.23
CA SER A 52 7.88 11.22 -7.01
C SER A 52 8.59 10.51 -8.18
N GLU A 53 8.88 9.22 -8.07
CA GLU A 53 9.63 8.48 -9.10
C GLU A 53 8.75 7.61 -10.03
N SER A 54 7.47 7.38 -9.71
CA SER A 54 6.62 6.48 -10.52
C SER A 54 5.95 7.15 -11.71
N THR A 55 5.96 6.44 -12.83
CA THR A 55 5.10 6.70 -13.98
C THR A 55 3.84 5.83 -13.99
N VAL A 56 3.84 4.73 -13.24
CA VAL A 56 2.64 3.96 -12.93
C VAL A 56 1.76 4.77 -11.95
N PRO A 57 0.43 4.83 -12.14
CA PRO A 57 -0.46 5.51 -11.19
C PRO A 57 -0.29 5.01 -9.75
N VAL A 58 -0.23 5.93 -8.79
CA VAL A 58 0.00 5.60 -7.37
C VAL A 58 -1.25 5.91 -6.55
N LEU A 59 -1.73 4.93 -5.78
CA LEU A 59 -2.75 5.10 -4.75
C LEU A 59 -2.10 5.18 -3.37
N GLU A 60 -1.94 6.39 -2.87
CA GLU A 60 -1.45 6.65 -1.53
C GLU A 60 -2.59 6.92 -0.54
N THR A 61 -2.30 6.69 0.74
CA THR A 61 -3.12 7.25 1.81
C THR A 61 -2.56 8.60 2.21
N GLY A 62 -3.41 9.63 2.26
CA GLY A 62 -3.02 10.92 2.81
C GLY A 62 -2.56 10.83 4.26
N ALA A 63 -1.88 11.86 4.74
CA ALA A 63 -1.49 11.97 6.15
C ALA A 63 -2.74 11.94 7.04
N GLY A 64 -2.92 10.86 7.79
CA GLY A 64 -4.06 10.65 8.66
C GLY A 64 -3.95 11.51 9.92
N ASN A 65 -4.38 12.76 9.85
CA ASN A 65 -4.64 13.54 11.05
C ASN A 65 -5.97 13.05 11.65
N CYS A 66 -5.86 12.27 12.70
CA CYS A 66 -7.03 11.86 13.48
C CYS A 66 -7.39 12.98 14.47
N HIS A 67 -8.59 13.51 14.34
CA HIS A 67 -9.12 14.48 15.29
C HIS A 67 -10.10 13.79 16.24
N ILE A 68 -9.99 14.10 17.53
CA ILE A 68 -10.95 13.68 18.54
C ILE A 68 -11.67 14.92 19.02
N TYR A 69 -12.99 14.90 18.90
CA TYR A 69 -13.87 15.89 19.50
C TYR A 69 -14.56 15.27 20.72
N ILE A 70 -14.44 15.93 21.87
CA ILE A 70 -15.14 15.55 23.09
C ILE A 70 -16.33 16.50 23.23
N ASP A 71 -17.52 15.94 23.06
CA ASP A 71 -18.78 16.67 23.24
C ASP A 71 -18.93 17.21 24.68
N GLU A 72 -19.61 18.35 24.84
CA GLU A 72 -19.82 18.97 26.15
C GLU A 72 -20.57 18.05 27.14
N THR A 73 -21.39 17.14 26.62
CA THR A 73 -22.16 16.17 27.41
C THR A 73 -21.39 14.87 27.66
N ALA A 74 -20.15 14.76 27.17
CA ALA A 74 -19.34 13.57 27.30
C ALA A 74 -19.10 13.22 28.78
N LYS A 75 -19.60 12.06 29.20
CA LYS A 75 -19.39 11.54 30.54
C LYS A 75 -18.04 10.83 30.62
N LYS A 76 -17.25 11.17 31.62
CA LYS A 76 -16.06 10.38 31.96
C LYS A 76 -16.49 8.96 32.31
N ARG A 77 -15.83 7.95 31.72
CA ARG A 77 -16.00 6.56 32.18
C ARG A 77 -15.34 6.45 33.55
N ASN A 78 -16.12 6.16 34.59
CA ASN A 78 -15.58 5.86 35.91
C ASN A 78 -14.84 4.52 35.83
N GLY A 79 -13.60 4.50 36.34
CA GLY A 79 -12.83 3.29 36.58
C GLY A 79 -13.10 2.76 37.98
#